data_AF-A0A652KIT3-F1
#
_entry.id   AF-A0A652KIT3-F1
#
_cell.length_a   1.000
_cell.length_b   1.000
_cell.length_c   1.000
_cell.angle_alpha   90.00
_cell.angle_beta   90.00
_cell.angle_gamma   90.00
#
_symmetry.space_group_name_H-M   'P 1'
#
loop_
_entity.id
_entity.type
_entity.pdbx_description
1 polymer ?
#
loop_
_entity_poly.entity_id
_entity_poly.type
_entity_poly.pdbx_seq_one_letter_code
_entity_poly.pdbx_strand_id
1 'polypeptide(L)' 'MLALERRSWAGPGAKERAVREELGISPVRYYQLLNALLDDRRALEADPVTVNRLRRVREARRGRR' A
#
# COMPACT_ATOMS: atom_id res chain seq x y z
N MET A 1 -0.38 -2.22 -7.86
CA MET A 1 -0.21 -1.62 -6.52
C MET A 1 -1.52 -1.63 -5.74
N LEU A 2 -2.52 -0.79 -6.06
CA LEU A 2 -3.79 -0.75 -5.29
C LEU A 2 -4.60 -2.06 -5.33
N ALA A 3 -4.52 -2.83 -6.42
CA ALA A 3 -5.17 -4.14 -6.50
C ALA A 3 -4.62 -5.16 -5.46
N LEU A 4 -3.33 -5.10 -5.13
CA LEU A 4 -2.73 -5.94 -4.08
C LEU A 4 -3.23 -5.55 -2.69
N GLU A 5 -3.51 -4.26 -2.46
CA GLU A 5 -4.08 -3.77 -1.19
C GLU A 5 -5.56 -4.16 -1.00
N ARG A 6 -6.26 -4.50 -2.09
CA ARG A 6 -7.65 -4.98 -2.03
C ARG A 6 -7.77 -6.46 -1.68
N ARG A 7 -6.69 -7.24 -1.78
CA ARG A 7 -6.70 -8.67 -1.41
C ARG A 7 -6.51 -8.85 0.09
N SER A 8 -7.17 -9.87 0.66
CA SER A 8 -6.91 -10.30 2.03
C SER A 8 -5.66 -11.17 2.07
N TRP A 9 -4.76 -10.90 3.01
CA TRP A 9 -3.50 -11.63 3.17
C TRP A 9 -3.45 -12.27 4.54
N ALA A 10 -3.03 -13.54 4.60
CA ALA A 10 -2.86 -14.27 5.86
C ALA A 10 -1.79 -13.64 6.78
N GLY A 11 -0.90 -12.81 6.22
CA GLY A 11 0.07 -12.03 6.99
C GLY A 11 1.03 -11.24 6.09
N PRO A 12 1.93 -10.43 6.69
CA PRO A 12 2.89 -9.60 5.94
C PRO A 12 3.74 -10.43 4.97
N GLY A 13 4.24 -11.59 5.39
CA GLY A 13 5.07 -12.45 4.55
C GLY A 13 4.37 -12.98 3.30
N ALA A 14 3.06 -13.26 3.36
CA ALA A 14 2.29 -13.70 2.19
C ALA A 14 2.14 -12.56 1.17
N LYS A 15 1.85 -11.35 1.66
CA LYS A 15 1.78 -10.15 0.82
C LYS A 15 3.12 -9.82 0.19
N GLU A 16 4.22 -9.91 0.94
CA GLU A 16 5.55 -9.62 0.44
C GLU A 16 6.03 -10.60 -0.63
N ARG A 17 5.63 -11.88 -0.54
CA ARG A 17 5.87 -12.85 -1.61
C ARG A 17 5.13 -12.46 -2.88
N ALA A 18 3.83 -12.18 -2.78
CA ALA A 18 3.05 -11.74 -3.94
C ALA A 18 3.58 -10.44 -4.56
N VAL A 19 4.07 -9.50 -3.75
CA VAL A 19 4.74 -8.29 -4.23
C VAL A 19 5.97 -8.64 -5.07
N ARG A 20 6.80 -9.57 -4.61
CA ARG A 20 7.98 -10.01 -5.36
C ARG A 20 7.59 -10.74 -6.65
N GLU A 21 6.61 -11.64 -6.58
CA GLU A 21 6.20 -12.50 -7.68
C GLU A 21 5.41 -11.74 -8.76
N GLU A 22 4.46 -10.89 -8.38
CA GLU A 22 3.57 -10.19 -9.33
C GLU A 22 4.14 -8.86 -9.83
N LEU A 23 4.92 -8.16 -9.01
CA LEU A 23 5.44 -6.84 -9.36
C LEU A 23 6.95 -6.83 -9.66
N GLY A 24 7.66 -7.92 -9.36
CA GLY A 24 9.11 -8.01 -9.59
C GLY A 24 9.95 -7.03 -8.77
N ILE A 25 9.38 -6.45 -7.69
CA ILE A 25 10.06 -5.46 -6.85
C ILE A 25 10.22 -5.96 -5.42
N SER A 26 11.21 -5.40 -4.72
CA SER A 26 11.38 -5.68 -3.29
C SER A 26 10.20 -5.12 -2.48
N PRO A 27 9.84 -5.75 -1.34
CA PRO A 27 8.84 -5.22 -0.42
C PRO A 27 9.11 -3.79 0.03
N VAL A 28 10.39 -3.43 0.23
CA VAL A 28 10.80 -2.08 0.61
C VAL A 28 10.42 -1.08 -0.49
N ARG A 29 10.76 -1.38 -1.75
CA ARG A 29 10.41 -0.53 -2.91
C ARG A 29 8.89 -0.44 -3.08
N TYR A 30 8.18 -1.53 -2.83
CA TYR A 30 6.71 -1.53 -2.84
C TYR A 30 6.13 -0.53 -1.83
N TYR A 31 6.55 -0.57 -0.57
CA TYR A 31 6.02 0.36 0.43
C TYR A 31 6.44 1.81 0.16
N GLN A 32 7.61 2.05 -0.42
CA GLN A 32 8.03 3.38 -0.88
C GLN A 32 7.10 3.92 -1.97
N LEU A 33 6.86 3.13 -3.03
CA LEU A 33 5.97 3.51 -4.12
C LEU A 33 4.52 3.65 -3.64
N LEU A 34 4.08 2.79 -2.73
CA LEU A 34 2.76 2.90 -2.12
C LEU A 34 2.63 4.21 -1.35
N ASN A 35 3.61 4.57 -0.54
CA ASN A 35 3.59 5.84 0.18
C ASN A 35 3.56 7.05 -0.75
N ALA A 36 4.36 7.05 -1.82
CA ALA A 36 4.33 8.11 -2.83
C ALA A 36 2.96 8.21 -3.52
N LEU A 37 2.35 7.06 -3.87
CA LEU A 37 1.03 7.01 -4.47
C LEU A 37 -0.06 7.52 -3.53
N LEU A 38 0.07 7.30 -2.22
CA LEU A 38 -0.85 7.87 -1.24
C LEU A 38 -0.78 9.39 -1.18
N ASP A 39 0.30 10.04 -1.62
CA ASP A 39 0.43 11.49 -1.63
C ASP A 39 0.04 12.10 -3.00
N ASP A 40 -0.20 11.29 -4.03
CA ASP A 40 -0.63 11.74 -5.37
C ASP A 40 -2.15 12.01 -5.45
N ARG A 41 -2.53 13.18 -5.96
CA ARG A 41 -3.94 13.56 -6.21
C ARG A 41 -4.62 12.63 -7.22
N ARG A 42 -3.90 12.16 -8.24
CA ARG A 42 -4.44 11.25 -9.26
C ARG A 42 -4.87 9.91 -8.67
N ALA A 43 -4.15 9.44 -7.65
CA ALA A 43 -4.53 8.22 -6.93
C ALA A 43 -5.83 8.42 -6.13
N LEU A 44 -6.00 9.61 -5.53
CA LEU A 44 -7.22 9.97 -4.82
C LEU A 44 -8.43 10.07 -5.76
N GLU A 45 -8.24 10.58 -6.97
CA GLU A 45 -9.29 10.66 -7.99
C GLU A 45 -9.68 9.27 -8.52
N ALA A 46 -8.72 8.36 -8.67
CA ALA A 46 -8.96 7.02 -9.19
C ALA A 46 -9.58 6.05 -8.16
N ASP A 47 -9.16 6.11 -6.89
CA ASP A 47 -9.70 5.25 -5.82
C ASP A 47 -9.67 5.97 -4.46
N PRO A 48 -10.59 6.93 -4.23
CA PRO A 48 -10.57 7.78 -3.04
C PRO A 48 -10.76 6.96 -1.75
N VAL A 49 -11.54 5.88 -1.80
CA VAL A 49 -11.85 5.07 -0.61
C VAL A 49 -10.61 4.30 -0.15
N THR A 50 -9.95 3.58 -1.06
CA THR A 50 -8.74 2.81 -0.74
C THR A 50 -7.61 3.72 -0.31
N VAL A 51 -7.40 4.84 -1.01
CA VAL A 51 -6.34 5.81 -0.68
C VAL A 51 -6.58 6.43 0.69
N ASN A 52 -7.79 6.89 1.01
CA ASN A 52 -8.08 7.49 2.33
C ASN A 52 -7.96 6.46 3.47
N ARG A 53 -8.39 5.21 3.26
CA ARG A 53 -8.19 4.13 4.24
C ARG A 53 -6.70 3.91 4.53
N LEU A 54 -5.88 3.81 3.48
CA LEU A 54 -4.44 3.60 3.62
C LEU A 54 -3.73 4.81 4.25
N ARG A 55 -4.14 6.04 3.92
CA ARG A 55 -3.67 7.26 4.60
C ARG A 55 -3.95 7.20 6.11
N ARG A 56 -5.17 6.84 6.52
CA ARG A 56 -5.52 6.69 7.95
C ARG A 56 -4.64 5.65 8.65
N VAL A 57 -4.40 4.50 8.02
CA VAL A 57 -3.49 3.47 8.57
C VAL A 57 -2.06 3.99 8.73
N ARG A 58 -1.57 4.79 7.77
CA ARG A 58 -0.25 5.43 7.84
C ARG A 58 -0.16 6.41 9.00
N GLU A 59 -1.15 7.28 9.15
CA GLU A 59 -1.20 8.27 10.23
C GLU A 59 -1.31 7.58 11.62
N ALA A 60 -2.11 6.53 11.74
CA ALA A 60 -2.20 5.75 12.99
C ALA A 60 -0.87 5.07 13.38
N ARG A 61 -0.05 4.69 12.40
CA ARG A 61 1.31 4.17 12.65
C ARG A 61 2.30 5.28 13.03
N ARG A 62 2.16 6.47 12.45
CA ARG A 62 3.00 7.64 12.75
C ARG A 62 2.74 8.19 14.16
N GLY A 63 1.48 8.26 14.58
CA GLY A 63 1.11 8.72 15.93
C GLY A 63 1.40 7.74 17.06
N ARG A 64 1.92 6.54 16.75
CA ARG A 64 2.34 5.52 17.74
C ARG A 64 3.84 5.53 18.04
N ARG A 65 4.58 6.50 17.48
CA ARG A 65 5.98 6.80 17.75
C ARG A 65 6.07 7.98 18.69
#